data_AF-A0A929DA88-F1
#
_entry.id   AF-A0A929DA88-F1
#
_cell.length_a   1.000
_cell.length_b   1.000
_cell.length_c   1.000
_cell.angle_alpha   90.00
_cell.angle_beta   90.00
_cell.angle_gamma   90.00
#
_symmetry.space_group_name_H-M   'P 1'
#
loop_
_entity.id
_entity.type
_entity.pdbx_description
1 polymer ?
#
loop_
_entity_poly.entity_id
_entity_poly.type
_entity_poly.pdbx_seq_one_letter_code
_entity_poly.pdbx_strand_id
1 'polypeptide(L)'
;MTLVYLTIAWLAGIALAKGISLPWQLLPVLGLVAFLGLLLWRENARVRLGAACALMLALGAGRLLFAAPRFDETSLATYNDVGWVTLEGVVVGEPDEREHYTNLRVRAERLTLPDGAELQVEGVALVKADRYPEHHYGDRVQVEGVL
;
A
#
# COMPACT_ATOMS: atom_id res chain seq x y z
N MET A 1 14.55 -14.71 26.67
CA MET A 1 14.88 -14.69 25.23
C MET A 1 14.73 -13.27 24.70
N THR A 2 15.82 -12.51 24.60
CA THR A 2 15.79 -11.07 24.23
C THR A 2 15.24 -10.83 22.83
N LEU A 3 15.49 -11.75 21.89
CA LEU A 3 15.01 -11.66 20.51
C LEU A 3 13.48 -11.58 20.41
N VAL A 4 12.75 -12.32 21.26
CA VAL A 4 11.28 -12.31 21.27
C VAL A 4 10.72 -10.93 21.59
N TYR A 5 11.33 -10.22 22.54
CA TYR A 5 10.92 -8.85 22.87
C TYR A 5 11.17 -7.88 21.71
N LEU A 6 12.29 -8.03 21.01
CA LEU A 6 12.65 -7.17 19.88
C LEU A 6 11.73 -7.41 18.67
N THR A 7 11.40 -8.67 18.37
CA THR A 7 10.47 -9.00 17.29
C THR A 7 9.05 -8.53 17.59
N ILE A 8 8.58 -8.70 18.83
CA ILE A 8 7.28 -8.15 19.26
C ILE A 8 7.28 -6.63 19.14
N ALA A 9 8.33 -5.95 19.61
CA ALA A 9 8.43 -4.49 19.52
C ALA A 9 8.40 -4.00 18.07
N TRP A 10 9.10 -4.69 17.16
CA TRP A 10 9.07 -4.42 15.72
C TRP A 10 7.67 -4.57 15.13
N LEU A 11 7.01 -5.71 15.37
CA LEU A 11 5.66 -5.97 14.87
C LEU A 11 4.64 -4.97 15.45
N ALA A 12 4.77 -4.62 16.73
CA ALA A 12 3.95 -3.60 17.36
C ALA A 12 4.16 -2.23 16.69
N GLY A 13 5.40 -1.88 16.31
CA GLY A 13 5.68 -0.65 15.56
C GLY A 13 4.97 -0.59 14.21
N ILE A 14 4.98 -1.70 13.46
CA ILE A 14 4.24 -1.81 12.19
C ILE A 14 2.73 -1.66 12.43
N ALA A 15 2.18 -2.40 13.40
CA ALA A 15 0.75 -2.35 13.70
C ALA A 15 0.30 -0.95 14.13
N LEU A 16 1.10 -0.27 14.96
CA LEU A 16 0.83 1.09 15.43
C LEU A 16 0.82 2.09 14.27
N ALA A 17 1.81 2.01 13.37
CA ALA A 17 1.88 2.88 12.19
C ALA A 17 0.72 2.67 11.21
N LYS A 18 0.12 1.48 11.18
CA LYS A 18 -1.09 1.20 10.39
C LYS A 18 -2.37 1.71 11.07
N GLY A 19 -2.47 1.55 12.39
CA GLY A 19 -3.69 1.87 13.15
C GLY A 19 -3.82 3.34 13.54
N ILE A 20 -2.72 4.09 13.58
CA ILE A 20 -2.68 5.50 13.98
C ILE A 20 -1.98 6.30 12.88
N SER A 21 -2.57 7.43 12.50
CA SER A 21 -1.93 8.43 11.62
C SER A 21 -0.79 9.14 12.37
N LEU A 22 0.31 8.42 12.56
CA LEU A 22 1.45 8.94 13.30
C LEU A 22 2.24 9.92 12.42
N PRO A 23 2.46 11.18 12.86
CA PRO A 23 3.32 12.09 12.13
C PRO A 23 4.73 11.51 12.07
N TRP A 24 5.27 11.39 10.85
CA TRP A 24 6.56 10.75 10.59
C TRP A 24 7.72 11.42 11.37
N GLN A 25 7.56 12.69 11.74
CA GLN A 25 8.51 13.49 12.52
C GLN A 25 8.74 12.94 13.94
N LEU A 26 7.79 12.20 14.51
CA LEU A 26 7.96 11.58 15.83
C LEU A 26 8.95 10.40 15.79
N LEU A 27 9.09 9.73 14.64
CA LEU A 27 9.97 8.57 14.50
C LEU A 27 11.46 8.88 14.67
N PRO A 28 12.06 9.93 14.03
CA PRO A 28 13.46 10.25 14.25
C PRO A 28 13.72 10.74 15.69
N VAL A 29 12.77 11.44 16.30
CA VAL A 29 12.90 11.87 17.70
C VAL A 29 12.91 10.66 18.64
N LEU A 30 11.95 9.75 18.48
CA LEU A 30 11.88 8.51 19.26
C LEU A 30 13.12 7.64 19.05
N GLY A 31 13.55 7.49 17.79
CA GLY A 31 14.75 6.74 17.43
C GLY A 31 16.02 7.35 18.05
N LEU A 32 16.15 8.68 18.04
CA LEU A 32 17.28 9.37 18.65
C LEU A 32 17.28 9.21 20.17
N VAL A 33 16.15 9.38 20.85
CA VAL A 33 16.02 9.18 22.30
C VAL A 33 16.36 7.73 22.68
N ALA A 34 15.85 6.75 21.92
CA ALA A 34 16.15 5.35 22.13
C ALA A 34 17.64 5.04 21.91
N PHE A 35 18.24 5.61 20.86
CA PHE A 35 19.67 5.47 20.58
C PHE A 35 20.55 6.09 21.67
N LEU A 36 20.22 7.30 22.14
CA LEU A 36 20.92 7.94 23.26
C LEU A 36 20.75 7.14 24.56
N GLY A 37 19.56 6.57 24.80
CA GLY A 37 19.32 5.67 25.92
C GLY A 37 20.20 4.41 25.89
N LEU A 38 20.43 3.84 24.71
CA LEU A 38 21.37 2.74 24.51
C LEU A 38 22.84 3.14 24.77
N LEU A 39 23.21 4.37 24.42
CA LEU A 39 24.59 4.86 24.52
C LEU A 39 24.96 5.34 25.93
N LEU A 40 24.05 6.02 26.62
CA LEU A 40 24.27 6.64 27.94
C LEU A 40 24.12 5.65 29.11
N TRP A 41 23.30 4.60 28.98
CA TRP A 41 23.02 3.63 30.05
C TRP A 41 23.47 2.20 29.70
N ARG A 42 24.68 2.07 29.16
CA ARG A 42 25.24 0.76 28.73
C ARG A 42 25.34 -0.27 29.85
N GLU A 43 25.49 0.19 31.10
CA GLU A 43 25.66 -0.67 32.28
C GLU A 43 24.34 -1.27 32.79
N ASN A 44 23.19 -0.64 32.51
CA ASN A 44 21.90 -1.12 32.99
C ASN A 44 21.18 -1.96 31.93
N ALA A 45 21.23 -3.28 32.09
CA ALA A 45 20.65 -4.24 31.16
C ALA A 45 19.13 -4.03 30.92
N ARG A 46 18.38 -3.53 31.92
CA ARG A 46 16.93 -3.28 31.79
C ARG A 46 16.64 -2.05 30.93
N VAL A 47 17.36 -0.95 31.19
CA VAL A 47 17.23 0.29 30.41
C VAL A 47 17.66 0.04 28.97
N ARG A 48 18.75 -0.70 28.77
CA ARG A 48 19.24 -1.09 27.44
C ARG A 48 18.21 -1.92 26.67
N LEU A 49 17.53 -2.87 27.32
CA LEU A 49 16.50 -3.67 26.67
C LEU A 49 15.27 -2.82 26.29
N GLY A 50 14.81 -1.94 27.19
CA GLY A 50 13.71 -1.02 26.89
C GLY A 50 14.03 -0.08 25.73
N ALA A 51 15.24 0.48 25.70
CA ALA A 51 15.71 1.34 24.63
C ALA A 51 15.86 0.57 23.29
N ALA A 52 16.35 -0.67 23.32
CA ALA A 52 16.41 -1.52 22.13
C ALA A 52 15.00 -1.84 21.59
N CYS A 53 14.03 -2.12 22.46
CA CYS A 53 12.63 -2.32 22.05
C CYS A 53 12.03 -1.04 21.46
N ALA A 54 12.25 0.12 22.08
CA ALA A 54 11.76 1.40 21.56
C ALA A 54 12.36 1.72 20.17
N LEU A 55 13.65 1.41 19.98
CA LEU A 55 14.32 1.56 18.69
C LEU A 55 13.71 0.62 17.64
N MET A 56 13.51 -0.66 17.96
CA MET A 56 12.87 -1.62 17.04
C MET A 56 11.44 -1.23 16.69
N LEU A 57 10.68 -0.68 17.64
CA LEU A 57 9.34 -0.15 17.40
C LEU A 57 9.38 1.03 16.43
N ALA A 58 10.25 2.01 16.64
CA ALA A 58 10.41 3.16 15.76
C ALA A 58 10.83 2.74 14.34
N LEU A 59 11.75 1.77 14.22
CA LEU A 59 12.18 1.24 12.93
C LEU A 59 11.08 0.44 12.23
N GLY A 60 10.29 -0.35 12.96
CA GLY A 60 9.15 -1.08 12.40
C GLY A 60 8.10 -0.13 11.84
N ALA A 61 7.74 0.91 12.61
CA ALA A 61 6.84 1.97 12.17
C ALA A 61 7.39 2.70 10.93
N GLY A 62 8.65 3.12 10.97
CA GLY A 62 9.31 3.80 9.85
C GLY A 62 9.36 2.94 8.59
N ARG A 63 9.64 1.64 8.72
CA ARG A 63 9.69 0.70 7.60
C ARG A 63 8.35 0.58 6.88
N LEU A 64 7.23 0.68 7.60
CA LEU A 64 5.91 0.72 6.98
C LEU A 64 5.71 2.05 6.24
N LEU A 65 5.96 3.19 6.90
CA LEU A 65 5.76 4.51 6.29
C LEU A 65 6.62 4.76 5.04
N PHE A 66 7.84 4.21 5.00
CA PHE A 66 8.73 4.35 3.84
C PHE A 66 8.38 3.43 2.67
N ALA A 67 7.71 2.30 2.93
CA ALA A 67 7.37 1.35 1.88
C ALA A 67 5.90 1.41 1.45
N ALA A 68 5.07 2.14 2.21
CA ALA A 68 3.73 2.45 1.77
C ALA A 68 3.82 3.25 0.47
N PRO A 69 3.23 2.76 -0.63
CA PRO A 69 3.12 3.54 -1.85
C PRO A 69 2.31 4.80 -1.55
N ARG A 70 2.71 5.93 -2.15
CA ARG A 70 1.95 7.17 -2.11
C ARG A 70 1.18 7.24 -3.42
N PHE A 71 -0.13 7.20 -3.31
CA PHE A 71 -1.02 7.39 -4.44
C PHE A 71 -1.54 8.82 -4.39
N ASP A 72 -1.48 9.49 -5.53
CA ASP A 72 -2.04 10.83 -5.69
C ASP A 72 -3.49 10.73 -6.21
N GLU A 73 -4.19 11.86 -6.32
CA GLU A 73 -5.57 11.91 -6.85
C GLU A 73 -5.66 11.40 -8.30
N THR A 74 -4.57 11.44 -9.06
CA THR A 74 -4.53 10.87 -10.41
C THR A 74 -4.27 9.37 -10.41
N SER A 75 -3.90 8.75 -9.28
CA SER A 75 -3.61 7.31 -9.24
C SER A 75 -4.90 6.51 -9.16
N LEU A 76 -5.10 5.55 -10.06
CA LEU A 76 -6.28 4.68 -10.03
C LEU A 76 -6.45 3.97 -8.68
N ALA A 77 -5.33 3.56 -8.07
CA ALA A 77 -5.32 2.83 -6.79
C ALA A 77 -5.88 3.65 -5.60
N THR A 78 -5.98 4.98 -5.73
CA THR A 78 -6.64 5.84 -4.74
C THR A 78 -8.14 5.56 -4.64
N TYR A 79 -8.74 5.08 -5.73
CA TYR A 79 -10.18 4.81 -5.85
C TYR A 79 -10.53 3.32 -5.68
N ASN A 80 -9.62 2.50 -5.16
CA ASN A 80 -9.95 1.12 -4.81
C ASN A 80 -11.05 1.08 -3.72
N ASP A 81 -11.91 0.07 -3.76
CA ASP A 81 -13.00 -0.17 -2.80
C ASP A 81 -14.12 0.91 -2.79
N VAL A 82 -14.19 1.79 -3.81
CA VAL A 82 -15.28 2.79 -3.93
C VAL A 82 -16.59 2.19 -4.44
N GLY A 83 -16.57 0.94 -4.90
CA GLY A 83 -17.74 0.22 -5.39
C GLY A 83 -17.82 0.20 -6.91
N TRP A 84 -19.04 0.38 -7.45
CA TRP A 84 -19.30 0.27 -8.88
C TRP A 84 -18.84 1.50 -9.65
N VAL A 85 -17.94 1.32 -10.61
CA VAL A 85 -17.36 2.40 -11.43
C VAL A 85 -17.36 2.03 -12.91
N THR A 86 -17.21 3.05 -13.74
CA THR A 86 -16.92 2.88 -15.17
C THR A 86 -15.48 3.31 -15.43
N LEU A 87 -14.67 2.38 -15.92
CA LEU A 87 -13.26 2.58 -16.26
C LEU A 87 -13.09 2.60 -17.78
N GLU A 88 -12.52 3.67 -18.31
CA GLU A 88 -12.11 3.72 -19.72
C GLU A 88 -10.60 3.68 -19.85
N GLY A 89 -10.13 2.86 -20.79
CA GLY A 89 -8.70 2.67 -20.98
C GLY A 89 -8.35 1.84 -22.19
N VAL A 90 -7.09 1.41 -22.24
CA VAL A 90 -6.53 0.62 -23.34
C VAL A 90 -5.94 -0.67 -22.78
N VAL A 91 -6.13 -1.79 -23.47
CA VAL A 91 -5.50 -3.07 -23.13
C VAL A 91 -4.00 -2.98 -23.43
N VAL A 92 -3.15 -3.07 -22.41
CA VAL A 92 -1.69 -2.87 -22.49
C VAL A 92 -0.87 -4.13 -22.23
N GLY A 93 -1.50 -5.31 -22.23
CA GLY A 93 -0.81 -6.59 -22.21
C GLY A 93 -1.59 -7.64 -22.98
N GLU A 94 -0.93 -8.74 -23.28
CA GLU A 94 -1.59 -9.91 -23.86
C GLU A 94 -2.71 -10.38 -22.91
N PRO A 95 -3.94 -10.56 -23.43
CA PRO A 95 -5.04 -11.17 -22.68
C PRO A 95 -4.62 -12.53 -22.11
N ASP A 96 -4.77 -12.72 -20.80
CA ASP A 96 -4.57 -14.04 -20.16
C ASP A 96 -5.90 -14.78 -20.18
N GLU A 97 -6.12 -15.54 -21.26
CA GLU A 97 -7.32 -16.32 -21.49
C GLU A 97 -7.39 -17.54 -20.56
N ARG A 98 -8.54 -17.68 -19.90
CA ARG A 98 -8.90 -18.83 -19.06
C ARG A 98 -10.13 -19.51 -19.65
N GLU A 99 -10.52 -20.63 -19.04
CA GLU A 99 -11.61 -21.46 -19.54
C GLU A 99 -12.93 -20.70 -19.70
N HIS A 100 -13.26 -19.83 -18.74
CA HIS A 100 -14.54 -19.09 -18.69
C HIS A 100 -14.41 -17.56 -18.65
N TYR A 101 -13.20 -17.03 -18.52
CA TYR A 101 -12.97 -15.60 -18.38
C TYR A 101 -11.61 -15.22 -18.97
N THR A 102 -11.42 -13.94 -19.21
CA THR A 102 -10.17 -13.40 -19.70
C THR A 102 -9.69 -12.31 -18.76
N ASN A 103 -8.43 -12.40 -18.34
CA ASN A 103 -7.78 -11.36 -17.55
C ASN A 103 -7.15 -10.34 -18.50
N LEU A 104 -7.68 -9.12 -18.48
CA LEU A 104 -7.19 -8.01 -19.29
C LEU A 104 -6.39 -7.05 -18.40
N ARG A 105 -5.19 -6.68 -18.85
CA ARG A 105 -4.43 -5.59 -18.22
C ARG A 105 -4.81 -4.30 -18.93
N VAL A 106 -5.67 -3.50 -18.31
CA VAL A 106 -6.17 -2.25 -18.87
C VAL A 106 -5.43 -1.09 -18.23
N ARG A 107 -4.74 -0.28 -19.03
CA ARG A 107 -4.23 1.01 -18.58
C ARG A 107 -5.39 1.98 -18.53
N ALA A 108 -5.74 2.39 -17.32
CA ALA A 108 -6.78 3.37 -17.08
C ALA A 108 -6.35 4.74 -17.60
N GLU A 109 -7.29 5.44 -18.23
CA GLU A 109 -7.13 6.83 -18.66
C GLU A 109 -8.22 7.72 -18.04
N ARG A 110 -9.44 7.18 -17.92
CA ARG A 110 -10.58 7.86 -17.28
C ARG A 110 -11.33 6.92 -16.35
N LEU A 111 -11.82 7.48 -15.25
CA LEU A 111 -12.64 6.82 -14.27
C LEU A 111 -13.89 7.65 -14.02
N THR A 112 -15.06 7.04 -14.13
CA THR A 112 -16.34 7.61 -13.73
C THR A 112 -16.77 6.97 -12.42
N LEU A 113 -16.88 7.79 -11.39
CA LEU A 113 -17.28 7.38 -10.04
C LEU A 113 -18.79 7.12 -9.94
N PRO A 114 -19.27 6.45 -8.86
CA PRO A 114 -20.69 6.16 -8.69
C PRO A 114 -21.59 7.40 -8.61
N ASP A 115 -21.03 8.56 -8.26
CA ASP A 115 -21.70 9.86 -8.20
C ASP A 115 -21.75 10.57 -9.57
N GLY A 116 -21.18 9.96 -10.62
CA GLY A 116 -21.08 10.50 -11.97
C GLY A 116 -19.90 11.44 -12.19
N ALA A 117 -19.00 11.61 -11.22
CA ALA A 117 -17.79 12.41 -11.41
C ALA A 117 -16.80 11.70 -12.33
N GLU A 118 -16.37 12.39 -13.39
CA GLU A 118 -15.33 11.91 -14.30
C GLU A 118 -13.95 12.43 -13.89
N LEU A 119 -12.99 11.53 -13.78
CA LEU A 119 -11.63 11.79 -13.35
C LEU A 119 -10.63 11.25 -14.36
N GLN A 120 -9.57 11.99 -14.62
CA GLN A 120 -8.40 11.44 -15.33
C GLN A 120 -7.52 10.70 -14.35
N VAL A 121 -7.25 9.44 -14.65
CA VAL A 121 -6.47 8.56 -13.78
C VAL A 121 -5.39 7.86 -14.57
N GLU A 122 -4.32 7.52 -13.88
CA GLU A 122 -3.21 6.73 -14.38
C GLU A 122 -3.06 5.48 -13.49
N GLY A 123 -2.89 4.34 -14.14
CA GLY A 123 -2.74 3.07 -13.47
C GLY A 123 -3.03 1.90 -14.39
N VAL A 124 -2.72 0.69 -13.92
CA VAL A 124 -3.08 -0.54 -14.64
C VAL A 124 -4.03 -1.32 -13.77
N ALA A 125 -5.24 -1.53 -14.27
CA ALA A 125 -6.24 -2.41 -13.68
C ALA A 125 -6.12 -3.82 -14.25
N LEU A 126 -6.32 -4.82 -13.40
CA LEU A 126 -6.55 -6.19 -13.84
C LEU A 126 -8.06 -6.40 -13.92
N VAL A 127 -8.59 -6.41 -15.14
CA VAL A 127 -10.02 -6.58 -15.40
C VAL A 127 -10.30 -8.04 -15.70
N LYS A 128 -11.25 -8.63 -14.97
CA LYS A 128 -11.76 -9.96 -15.25
C LYS A 128 -13.01 -9.84 -16.11
N ALA A 129 -12.87 -10.05 -17.41
CA ALA A 129 -13.96 -10.01 -18.38
C ALA A 129 -14.44 -11.42 -18.72
N ASP A 130 -15.64 -11.54 -19.28
CA ASP A 130 -16.09 -12.78 -19.91
C ASP A 130 -15.16 -13.17 -21.05
N ARG A 131 -15.12 -14.47 -21.38
CA ARG A 131 -14.23 -14.98 -22.44
C ARG A 131 -14.54 -14.37 -23.81
N TYR A 132 -15.81 -14.02 -24.05
CA TYR A 132 -16.28 -13.46 -25.30
C TYR A 132 -17.02 -12.15 -25.06
N PRO A 133 -16.83 -11.13 -25.93
CA PRO A 133 -15.98 -11.15 -27.12
C PRO A 133 -14.47 -11.19 -26.80
N GLU A 134 -13.67 -11.70 -27.75
CA GLU A 134 -12.21 -11.68 -27.63
C GLU A 134 -11.72 -10.23 -27.73
N HIS A 135 -10.83 -9.85 -26.82
CA HIS A 135 -10.19 -8.54 -26.78
C HIS A 135 -8.71 -8.70 -27.06
N HIS A 136 -8.09 -7.72 -27.73
CA HIS A 136 -6.69 -7.78 -28.12
C HIS A 136 -5.90 -6.63 -27.49
N TYR A 137 -4.58 -6.79 -27.47
CA TYR A 137 -3.67 -5.72 -27.11
C TYR A 137 -3.89 -4.49 -28.01
N GLY A 138 -3.99 -3.31 -27.39
CA GLY A 138 -4.25 -2.04 -28.07
C GLY A 138 -5.73 -1.68 -28.18
N ASP A 139 -6.65 -2.58 -27.84
CA ASP A 139 -8.08 -2.28 -27.86
C ASP A 139 -8.44 -1.24 -26.79
N ARG A 140 -9.26 -0.27 -27.19
CA ARG A 140 -9.87 0.69 -26.27
C ARG A 140 -11.14 0.07 -25.71
N VAL A 141 -11.21 -0.01 -24.39
CA VAL A 141 -12.30 -0.68 -23.68
C VAL A 141 -12.92 0.25 -22.64
N GLN A 142 -14.24 0.12 -22.49
CA GLN A 142 -14.99 0.66 -21.37
C GLN A 142 -15.42 -0.53 -20.51
N VAL A 143 -15.05 -0.50 -19.24
CA VAL A 143 -15.27 -1.59 -18.29
C VAL A 143 -16.14 -1.05 -17.18
N GLU A 144 -17.21 -1.77 -16.85
CA GLU A 144 -18.10 -1.44 -15.75
C GLU A 144 -18.06 -2.56 -14.72
N GLY A 145 -17.87 -2.20 -13.46
CA GLY A 145 -17.80 -3.19 -12.39
C GLY A 145 -17.32 -2.61 -11.07
N VAL A 146 -17.07 -3.50 -10.12
CA VAL A 146 -16.56 -3.12 -8.80
C VAL A 146 -15.05 -2.96 -8.85
N LEU A 147 -14.55 -1.82 -8.37
CA LEU A 147 -13.13 -1.49 -8.26
C LEU A 147 -12.55 -1.84 -6.89
#